data_AF-A0A1G2PHM2-F1
#
_entry.id   AF-A0A1G2PHM2-F1
#
_cell.length_a   1.000
_cell.length_b   1.000
_cell.length_c   1.000
_cell.angle_alpha   90.00
_cell.angle_beta   90.00
_cell.angle_gamma   90.00
#
_symmetry.space_group_name_H-M   'P 1'
#
loop_
_entity.id
_entity.type
_entity.pdbx_description
1 polymer ?
#
loop_
_entity_poly.entity_id
_entity_poly.type
_entity_poly.pdbx_seq_one_letter_code
_entity_poly.pdbx_strand_id
1 'polypeptide(L)'
;MFSPLVFVAALAIFPALFWFWFYFVYLARTEKGIRKIGMGLFVAGLITSAAAYVIERAGFDLLPSFGGIGESLLFIFRGGTPRETSDILWLALYSFLFVALVEEGVKYIGIRLFVFPSLKVDRVVDMIRGGVAIGLGFATAENILYFFGALEGGGLGELAEVFFLRFALSTFAHTLYSAIMAYYLGIAKFHVLYRAQFLRSALLLPVIVHGIFNFFIILGINVVSLLALAIVFVVLLGWFSSRINFQAFLPAAEAKRALLPLFPNRKEFEAFVSHERVTYEVIRKLGFCPFCLAKKEFADQETCKNCNARLRPPKSTKPELISKKIEVSPADVGE
;
A
#
# COMPACT_ATOMS: atom_id res chain seq x y z
N MET A 1 -3.22 -8.61 -39.17
CA MET A 1 -2.25 -9.11 -38.18
C MET A 1 -2.05 -8.00 -37.17
N PHE A 2 -2.33 -8.21 -35.87
CA PHE A 2 -1.97 -7.23 -34.85
C PHE A 2 -0.45 -7.10 -34.80
N SER A 3 0.09 -5.90 -34.58
CA SER A 3 1.54 -5.76 -34.39
C SER A 3 1.98 -6.51 -33.12
N PRO A 4 3.17 -7.14 -33.09
CA PRO A 4 3.67 -7.86 -31.92
C PRO A 4 3.64 -7.00 -30.64
N LEU A 5 3.92 -5.70 -30.76
CA LEU A 5 3.83 -4.74 -29.67
C LEU A 5 2.41 -4.58 -29.12
N VAL A 6 1.39 -4.50 -29.99
CA VAL A 6 -0.01 -4.38 -29.55
C VAL A 6 -0.47 -5.66 -28.85
N PHE A 7 -0.04 -6.83 -29.34
CA PHE A 7 -0.34 -8.12 -28.70
C PHE A 7 0.28 -8.21 -27.29
N VAL A 8 1.57 -7.88 -27.17
CA VAL A 8 2.28 -7.87 -25.89
C VAL A 8 1.68 -6.85 -24.91
N ALA A 9 1.37 -5.65 -25.39
CA ALA A 9 0.75 -4.62 -24.54
C ALA A 9 -0.62 -5.06 -24.01
N ALA A 10 -1.43 -5.73 -24.83
CA ALA A 10 -2.71 -6.29 -24.39
C ALA A 10 -2.52 -7.36 -23.30
N LEU A 11 -1.51 -8.23 -23.44
CA LEU A 11 -1.19 -9.24 -22.42
C LEU A 11 -0.71 -8.61 -21.11
N ALA A 12 0.15 -7.59 -21.17
CA ALA A 12 0.68 -6.91 -19.98
C ALA A 12 -0.39 -6.19 -19.16
N ILE A 13 -1.44 -5.68 -19.82
CA ILE A 13 -2.57 -5.00 -19.18
C ILE A 13 -3.48 -6.00 -18.43
N PHE A 14 -3.53 -7.27 -18.84
CA PHE A 14 -4.41 -8.28 -18.25
C PHE A 14 -4.26 -8.43 -16.72
N PRO A 15 -3.04 -8.60 -16.14
CA PRO A 15 -2.88 -8.60 -14.69
C PRO A 15 -3.37 -7.31 -14.02
N ALA A 16 -3.09 -6.15 -14.62
CA ALA A 16 -3.58 -4.87 -14.08
C ALA A 16 -5.11 -4.80 -14.08
N LEU A 17 -5.77 -5.29 -15.13
CA LEU A 17 -7.23 -5.36 -15.20
C LEU A 17 -7.81 -6.30 -14.15
N PHE A 18 -7.21 -7.47 -13.94
CA PHE A 18 -7.63 -8.40 -12.90
C PHE A 18 -7.58 -7.75 -11.52
N TRP A 19 -6.45 -7.11 -11.18
CA TRP A 19 -6.27 -6.44 -9.90
C TRP A 19 -7.15 -5.20 -9.76
N PHE A 20 -7.34 -4.41 -10.82
CA PHE A 20 -8.29 -3.30 -10.81
C PHE A 20 -9.72 -3.76 -10.65
N TRP A 21 -10.13 -4.83 -11.33
CA TRP A 21 -11.46 -5.40 -11.16
C TRP A 21 -11.67 -5.88 -9.72
N PHE A 22 -10.74 -6.66 -9.17
CA PHE A 22 -10.79 -7.10 -7.77
C PHE A 22 -10.89 -5.89 -6.82
N TYR A 23 -10.04 -4.89 -7.03
CA TYR A 23 -10.01 -3.67 -6.25
C TYR A 23 -11.33 -2.86 -6.35
N PHE A 24 -11.85 -2.66 -7.56
CA PHE A 24 -13.04 -1.85 -7.80
C PHE A 24 -14.34 -2.57 -7.51
N VAL A 25 -14.41 -3.90 -7.56
CA VAL A 25 -15.64 -4.67 -7.28
C VAL A 25 -15.73 -5.00 -5.79
N TYR A 26 -14.63 -5.45 -5.18
CA TYR A 26 -14.65 -5.90 -3.78
C TYR A 26 -14.66 -4.74 -2.79
N LEU A 27 -13.94 -3.64 -3.07
CA LEU A 27 -13.83 -2.48 -2.16
C LEU A 27 -14.79 -1.33 -2.50
N ALA A 28 -15.55 -1.42 -3.60
CA ALA A 28 -16.56 -0.43 -4.02
C ALA A 28 -17.64 -0.14 -2.99
N ARG A 29 -17.86 -1.05 -2.03
CA ARG A 29 -18.87 -0.88 -0.99
C ARG A 29 -18.51 0.20 0.03
N THR A 30 -17.27 0.68 0.07
CA THR A 30 -16.82 1.57 1.15
C THR A 30 -16.71 3.03 0.74
N GLU A 31 -15.90 3.48 -0.25
CA GLU A 31 -15.79 4.94 -0.53
C GLU A 31 -15.44 5.36 -1.97
N LYS A 32 -15.94 6.55 -2.37
CA LYS A 32 -15.97 7.03 -3.77
C LYS A 32 -14.79 7.92 -4.20
N GLY A 33 -13.98 8.45 -3.27
CA GLY A 33 -12.99 9.50 -3.54
C GLY A 33 -11.81 9.05 -4.43
N ILE A 34 -11.03 8.07 -3.95
CA ILE A 34 -9.82 7.56 -4.62
C ILE A 34 -10.14 6.92 -5.99
N ARG A 35 -11.33 6.33 -6.14
CA ARG A 35 -11.78 5.69 -7.39
C ARG A 35 -11.75 6.63 -8.58
N LYS A 36 -12.04 7.93 -8.36
CA LYS A 36 -12.06 8.93 -9.43
C LYS A 36 -10.67 9.30 -9.95
N ILE A 37 -9.61 9.00 -9.21
CA ILE A 37 -8.23 9.31 -9.62
C ILE A 37 -7.39 8.05 -9.88
N GLY A 38 -7.90 6.86 -9.58
CA GLY A 38 -7.16 5.59 -9.69
C GLY A 38 -6.55 5.34 -11.06
N MET A 39 -7.26 5.63 -12.16
CA MET A 39 -6.70 5.51 -13.52
C MET A 39 -5.55 6.49 -13.76
N GLY A 40 -5.66 7.73 -13.29
CA GLY A 40 -4.57 8.70 -13.38
C GLY A 40 -3.34 8.26 -12.57
N LEU A 41 -3.55 7.61 -11.42
CA LEU A 41 -2.47 7.04 -10.61
C LEU A 41 -1.82 5.83 -11.29
N PHE A 42 -2.58 4.99 -11.99
CA PHE A 42 -2.02 3.92 -12.82
C PHE A 42 -1.13 4.47 -13.92
N VAL A 43 -1.60 5.51 -14.64
CA VAL A 43 -0.80 6.18 -15.68
C VAL A 43 0.46 6.80 -15.07
N ALA A 44 0.37 7.40 -13.88
CA ALA A 44 1.55 7.87 -13.17
C ALA A 44 2.55 6.72 -12.88
N GLY A 45 2.07 5.52 -12.56
CA GLY A 45 2.89 4.32 -12.43
C GLY A 45 3.64 3.94 -13.71
N LEU A 46 2.97 3.97 -14.86
CA LEU A 46 3.61 3.75 -16.18
C LEU A 46 4.74 4.77 -16.40
N ILE A 47 4.49 6.05 -16.08
CA ILE A 47 5.48 7.13 -16.24
C ILE A 47 6.68 6.91 -15.32
N THR A 48 6.45 6.52 -14.06
CA THR A 48 7.55 6.22 -13.13
C THR A 48 8.39 5.02 -13.57
N SER A 49 7.78 3.99 -14.17
CA SER A 49 8.54 2.86 -14.74
C SER A 49 9.36 3.29 -15.95
N ALA A 50 8.80 4.11 -16.85
CA ALA A 50 9.57 4.67 -17.95
C ALA A 50 10.77 5.51 -17.46
N ALA A 51 10.59 6.28 -16.39
CA ALA A 51 11.69 7.04 -15.78
C ALA A 51 12.77 6.12 -15.16
N ALA A 52 12.37 5.07 -14.45
CA ALA A 52 13.30 4.06 -13.92
C ALA A 52 14.09 3.41 -15.06
N TYR A 53 13.39 2.93 -16.10
CA TYR A 53 14.00 2.27 -17.24
C TYR A 53 15.10 3.13 -17.89
N VAL A 54 14.85 4.43 -18.10
CA VAL A 54 15.85 5.34 -18.68
C VAL A 54 17.09 5.44 -17.79
N ILE A 55 16.92 5.58 -16.47
CA ILE A 55 18.02 5.68 -15.51
C ILE A 55 18.81 4.37 -15.45
N GLU A 56 18.12 3.25 -15.36
CA GLU A 56 18.72 1.92 -15.28
C GLU A 56 19.46 1.56 -16.56
N ARG A 57 18.88 1.87 -17.73
CA ARG A 57 19.52 1.66 -19.02
C ARG A 57 20.81 2.49 -19.13
N ALA A 58 20.75 3.77 -18.75
CA ALA A 58 21.93 4.62 -18.75
C ALA A 58 23.02 4.10 -17.81
N GLY A 59 22.66 3.65 -16.59
CA GLY A 59 23.64 3.06 -15.67
C GLY A 59 24.20 1.72 -16.14
N PHE A 60 23.37 0.89 -16.78
CA PHE A 60 23.83 -0.36 -17.40
C PHE A 60 24.82 -0.11 -18.54
N ASP A 61 24.52 0.86 -19.41
CA ASP A 61 25.40 1.25 -20.52
C ASP A 61 26.73 1.86 -20.04
N LEU A 62 26.76 2.42 -18.83
CA LEU A 62 27.97 2.94 -18.18
C LEU A 62 28.78 1.86 -17.45
N LEU A 63 28.26 0.64 -17.23
CA LEU A 63 28.98 -0.43 -16.52
C LEU A 63 30.41 -0.69 -17.05
N PRO A 64 30.69 -0.73 -18.37
CA PRO A 64 32.04 -0.95 -18.87
C PRO A 64 33.07 0.10 -18.40
N SER A 65 32.62 1.30 -18.03
CA SER A 65 33.50 2.37 -17.52
C SER A 65 33.99 2.12 -16.08
N PHE A 66 33.40 1.16 -15.36
CA PHE A 66 33.75 0.86 -13.96
C PHE A 66 34.75 -0.29 -13.81
N GLY A 67 35.46 -0.66 -14.88
CA GLY A 67 36.51 -1.68 -14.85
C GLY A 67 36.02 -3.03 -14.32
N GLY A 68 36.74 -3.62 -13.35
CA GLY A 68 36.45 -4.95 -12.83
C GLY A 68 35.03 -5.13 -12.27
N ILE A 69 34.43 -4.09 -11.67
CA ILE A 69 33.05 -4.15 -11.17
C ILE A 69 32.08 -4.30 -12.35
N GLY A 70 32.29 -3.51 -13.40
CA GLY A 70 31.49 -3.55 -14.62
C GLY A 70 31.56 -4.91 -15.31
N GLU A 71 32.76 -5.44 -15.47
CA GLU A 71 32.98 -6.75 -16.09
C GLU A 71 32.32 -7.89 -15.29
N SER A 72 32.44 -7.89 -13.96
CA SER A 72 31.77 -8.86 -13.09
C SER A 72 30.25 -8.83 -13.26
N LEU A 73 29.64 -7.64 -13.19
CA LEU A 73 28.20 -7.48 -13.34
C LEU A 73 27.73 -7.86 -14.74
N LEU A 74 28.42 -7.40 -15.79
CA LEU A 74 28.08 -7.74 -17.18
C LEU A 74 28.21 -9.23 -17.46
N PHE A 75 29.19 -9.92 -16.87
CA PHE A 75 29.31 -11.37 -16.96
C PHE A 75 28.09 -12.07 -16.35
N ILE A 76 27.65 -11.65 -15.16
CA ILE A 76 26.47 -12.20 -14.50
C ILE A 76 25.20 -11.95 -15.33
N PHE A 77 24.99 -10.72 -15.81
CA PHE A 77 23.82 -10.36 -16.62
C PHE A 77 23.79 -11.05 -17.99
N ARG A 78 24.92 -11.59 -18.46
CA ARG A 78 25.01 -12.43 -19.67
C ARG A 78 24.81 -13.93 -19.38
N GLY A 79 24.37 -14.29 -18.17
CA GLY A 79 24.11 -15.67 -17.75
C GLY A 79 25.28 -16.36 -17.04
N GLY A 80 26.33 -15.62 -16.70
CA GLY A 80 27.43 -16.13 -15.89
C GLY A 80 27.05 -16.31 -14.42
N THR A 81 27.63 -17.30 -13.75
CA THR A 81 27.51 -17.47 -12.30
C THR A 81 28.67 -16.75 -11.58
N PRO A 82 28.43 -16.11 -10.41
CA PRO A 82 29.50 -15.51 -9.61
C PRO A 82 30.68 -16.49 -9.40
N ARG A 83 31.90 -16.03 -9.66
CA ARG A 83 33.11 -16.86 -9.56
C ARG A 83 33.82 -16.66 -8.23
N GLU A 84 33.69 -15.46 -7.67
CA GLU A 84 34.34 -15.04 -6.44
C GLU A 84 33.34 -14.35 -5.49
N THR A 85 33.71 -14.22 -4.21
CA THR A 85 32.87 -13.52 -3.22
C THR A 85 32.66 -12.05 -3.57
N SER A 86 33.61 -11.42 -4.26
CA SER A 86 33.55 -10.05 -4.76
C SER A 86 32.39 -9.86 -5.74
N ASP A 87 32.17 -10.81 -6.64
CA ASP A 87 31.06 -10.79 -7.61
C ASP A 87 29.69 -10.75 -6.91
N ILE A 88 29.54 -11.55 -5.86
CA ILE A 88 28.32 -11.59 -5.03
C ILE A 88 28.11 -10.25 -4.34
N LEU A 89 29.17 -9.64 -3.81
CA LEU A 89 29.10 -8.33 -3.17
C LEU A 89 28.72 -7.23 -4.18
N TRP A 90 29.31 -7.23 -5.37
CA TRP A 90 28.97 -6.27 -6.42
C TRP A 90 27.53 -6.41 -6.88
N LEU A 91 27.06 -7.65 -7.05
CA LEU A 91 25.67 -7.91 -7.38
C LEU A 91 24.72 -7.44 -6.28
N ALA A 92 25.06 -7.63 -5.01
CA ALA A 92 24.27 -7.12 -3.89
C ALA A 92 24.22 -5.58 -3.91
N LEU A 93 25.36 -4.90 -4.06
CA LEU A 93 25.40 -3.44 -4.14
C LEU A 93 24.59 -2.92 -5.33
N TYR A 94 24.71 -3.55 -6.50
CA TYR A 94 23.93 -3.19 -7.69
C TYR A 94 22.43 -3.40 -7.48
N SER A 95 22.02 -4.54 -6.92
CA SER A 95 20.60 -4.86 -6.70
C SER A 95 19.92 -3.90 -5.73
N PHE A 96 20.60 -3.51 -4.65
CA PHE A 96 20.03 -2.66 -3.60
C PHE A 96 20.23 -1.16 -3.85
N LEU A 97 21.44 -0.74 -4.21
CA LEU A 97 21.81 0.67 -4.30
C LEU A 97 21.60 1.26 -5.70
N PHE A 98 21.41 0.43 -6.71
CA PHE A 98 21.09 0.87 -8.05
C PHE A 98 19.66 0.49 -8.43
N VAL A 99 19.38 -0.78 -8.74
CA VAL A 99 18.07 -1.22 -9.26
C VAL A 99 16.93 -0.88 -8.30
N ALA A 100 16.92 -1.46 -7.09
CA ALA A 100 15.83 -1.26 -6.15
C ALA A 100 15.70 0.21 -5.71
N LEU A 101 16.82 0.91 -5.51
CA LEU A 101 16.81 2.32 -5.12
C LEU A 101 16.24 3.23 -6.21
N VAL A 102 16.59 2.99 -7.48
CA VAL A 102 16.08 3.77 -8.60
C VAL A 102 14.59 3.53 -8.77
N GLU A 103 14.16 2.27 -8.87
CA GLU A 103 12.74 1.95 -9.07
C GLU A 103 11.85 2.44 -7.91
N GLU A 104 12.20 2.10 -6.68
CA GLU A 104 11.41 2.50 -5.52
C GLU A 104 11.55 3.99 -5.25
N GLY A 105 12.69 4.61 -5.60
CA GLY A 105 12.90 6.05 -5.54
C GLY A 105 11.95 6.82 -6.45
N VAL A 106 11.82 6.41 -7.72
CA VAL A 106 10.90 7.08 -8.65
C VAL A 106 9.43 6.81 -8.30
N LYS A 107 9.08 5.62 -7.80
CA LYS A 107 7.73 5.32 -7.25
C LYS A 107 7.44 6.21 -6.05
N TYR A 108 8.40 6.34 -5.13
CA TYR A 108 8.27 7.19 -3.94
C TYR A 108 8.01 8.65 -4.33
N ILE A 109 8.77 9.17 -5.30
CA ILE A 109 8.54 10.51 -5.86
C ILE A 109 7.13 10.59 -6.49
N GLY A 110 6.74 9.61 -7.31
CA GLY A 110 5.41 9.55 -7.91
C GLY A 110 4.28 9.58 -6.88
N ILE A 111 4.34 8.76 -5.84
CA ILE A 111 3.35 8.75 -4.76
C ILE A 111 3.35 10.09 -4.00
N ARG A 112 4.53 10.67 -3.74
CA ARG A 112 4.68 11.98 -3.09
C ARG A 112 4.13 13.15 -3.91
N LEU A 113 4.09 13.05 -5.22
CA LEU A 113 3.58 14.08 -6.11
C LEU A 113 2.08 13.92 -6.39
N PHE A 114 1.60 12.69 -6.64
CA PHE A 114 0.25 12.46 -7.14
C PHE A 114 -0.76 12.00 -6.09
N VAL A 115 -0.32 11.23 -5.08
CA VAL A 115 -1.21 10.67 -4.05
C VAL A 115 -1.15 11.50 -2.77
N PHE A 116 0.07 11.79 -2.31
CA PHE A 116 0.32 12.42 -1.02
C PHE A 116 -0.36 13.79 -0.84
N PRO A 117 -0.34 14.74 -1.80
CA PRO A 117 -1.02 16.03 -1.62
C PRO A 117 -2.53 15.99 -1.92
N SER A 118 -3.05 14.88 -2.45
CA SER A 118 -4.45 14.81 -2.87
C SER A 118 -5.42 14.97 -1.70
N LEU A 119 -6.41 15.85 -1.86
CA LEU A 119 -7.53 16.01 -0.92
C LEU A 119 -8.49 14.81 -0.91
N LYS A 120 -8.44 13.96 -1.96
CA LYS A 120 -9.22 12.72 -2.05
C LYS A 120 -8.57 11.57 -1.25
N VAL A 121 -7.41 11.81 -0.64
CA VAL A 121 -6.64 10.89 0.21
C VAL A 121 -6.63 11.45 1.62
N ASP A 122 -7.62 11.06 2.41
CA ASP A 122 -7.85 11.52 3.78
C ASP A 122 -7.56 10.44 4.85
N ARG A 123 -7.22 9.22 4.42
CA ARG A 123 -6.83 8.11 5.31
C ARG A 123 -5.62 7.35 4.79
N VAL A 124 -4.99 6.61 5.70
CA VAL A 124 -3.85 5.72 5.38
C VAL A 124 -4.24 4.66 4.34
N VAL A 125 -5.44 4.07 4.43
CA VAL A 125 -5.91 3.15 3.37
C VAL A 125 -5.92 3.82 2.00
N ASP A 126 -6.39 5.06 1.89
CA ASP A 126 -6.48 5.74 0.59
C ASP A 126 -5.09 6.05 0.02
N MET A 127 -4.09 6.21 0.89
CA MET A 127 -2.69 6.26 0.47
C MET A 127 -2.25 4.91 -0.11
N ILE A 128 -2.45 3.81 0.63
CA ILE A 128 -2.09 2.45 0.20
C ILE A 128 -2.72 2.11 -1.13
N ARG A 129 -4.01 2.42 -1.27
CA ARG A 129 -4.79 2.26 -2.49
C ARG A 129 -4.19 3.01 -3.68
N GLY A 130 -3.79 4.27 -3.45
CA GLY A 130 -3.11 5.06 -4.48
C GLY A 130 -1.72 4.51 -4.84
N GLY A 131 -0.97 4.02 -3.85
CA GLY A 131 0.30 3.34 -4.05
C GLY A 131 0.16 2.06 -4.85
N VAL A 132 -0.80 1.21 -4.53
CA VAL A 132 -1.11 -0.01 -5.29
C VAL A 132 -1.45 0.31 -6.74
N ALA A 133 -2.20 1.38 -7.00
CA ALA A 133 -2.50 1.81 -8.37
C ALA A 133 -1.23 2.21 -9.15
N ILE A 134 -0.32 2.96 -8.52
CA ILE A 134 1.00 3.30 -9.10
C ILE A 134 1.84 2.04 -9.32
N GLY A 135 1.89 1.12 -8.35
CA GLY A 135 2.63 -0.14 -8.46
C GLY A 135 2.13 -1.05 -9.57
N LEU A 136 0.81 -1.14 -9.78
CA LEU A 136 0.21 -1.86 -10.91
C LEU A 136 0.61 -1.23 -12.25
N GLY A 137 0.61 0.11 -12.34
CA GLY A 137 1.08 0.83 -13.52
C GLY A 137 2.54 0.53 -13.81
N PHE A 138 3.37 0.58 -12.77
CA PHE A 138 4.79 0.29 -12.90
C PHE A 138 5.04 -1.12 -13.43
N ALA A 139 4.45 -2.13 -12.80
CA ALA A 139 4.57 -3.52 -13.22
C ALA A 139 4.07 -3.76 -14.66
N THR A 140 3.02 -3.04 -15.07
CA THR A 140 2.49 -3.15 -16.44
C THR A 140 3.53 -2.69 -17.46
N ALA A 141 4.17 -1.54 -17.24
CA ALA A 141 5.18 -1.03 -18.15
C ALA A 141 6.39 -1.97 -18.27
N GLU A 142 6.88 -2.52 -17.15
CA GLU A 142 7.96 -3.51 -17.21
C GLU A 142 7.53 -4.81 -17.91
N ASN A 143 6.33 -5.32 -17.61
CA ASN A 143 5.82 -6.53 -18.24
C ASN A 143 5.78 -6.39 -19.77
N ILE A 144 5.46 -5.21 -20.31
CA ILE A 144 5.54 -4.94 -21.75
C ILE A 144 6.96 -5.20 -22.27
N LEU A 145 7.98 -4.66 -21.61
CA LEU A 145 9.37 -4.80 -22.03
C LEU A 145 9.84 -6.27 -21.97
N TYR A 146 9.54 -6.96 -20.87
CA TYR A 146 9.92 -8.36 -20.69
C TYR A 146 9.21 -9.30 -21.68
N PHE A 147 7.92 -9.10 -21.90
CA PHE A 147 7.15 -9.92 -22.85
C PHE A 147 7.59 -9.66 -24.28
N PHE A 148 7.93 -8.42 -24.61
CA PHE A 148 8.46 -8.09 -25.93
C PHE A 148 9.81 -8.78 -26.17
N GLY A 149 10.73 -8.70 -25.20
CA GLY A 149 12.02 -9.40 -25.27
C GLY A 149 11.87 -10.92 -25.37
N ALA A 150 10.97 -11.53 -24.58
CA ALA A 150 10.70 -12.96 -24.63
C ALA A 150 10.12 -13.41 -25.98
N LEU A 151 9.21 -12.60 -26.55
CA LEU A 151 8.61 -12.88 -27.85
C LEU A 151 9.64 -12.78 -28.99
N GLU A 152 10.54 -11.79 -28.95
CA GLU A 152 11.59 -11.62 -29.95
C GLU A 152 12.71 -12.67 -29.83
N GLY A 153 13.07 -13.06 -28.60
CA GLY A 153 14.17 -13.98 -28.32
C GLY A 153 13.82 -15.47 -28.48
N GLY A 154 12.67 -15.89 -27.94
CA GLY A 154 12.27 -17.30 -27.88
C GLY A 154 10.84 -17.60 -28.33
N GLY A 155 10.15 -16.61 -28.91
CA GLY A 155 8.82 -16.78 -29.48
C GLY A 155 7.72 -17.01 -28.43
N LEU A 156 6.64 -17.69 -28.84
CA LEU A 156 5.46 -17.86 -28.00
C LEU A 156 5.69 -18.75 -26.76
N GLY A 157 6.65 -19.69 -26.82
CA GLY A 157 6.96 -20.58 -25.70
C GLY A 157 7.58 -19.82 -24.53
N GLU A 158 8.67 -19.09 -24.80
CA GLU A 158 9.32 -18.25 -23.79
C GLU A 158 8.40 -17.13 -23.29
N LEU A 159 7.62 -16.51 -24.18
CA LEU A 159 6.61 -15.52 -23.80
C LEU A 159 5.62 -16.10 -22.77
N ALA A 160 5.13 -17.33 -22.97
CA ALA A 160 4.18 -17.94 -22.05
C ALA A 160 4.81 -18.17 -20.65
N GLU A 161 6.04 -18.66 -20.59
CA GLU A 161 6.77 -18.88 -19.34
C GLU A 161 6.99 -17.56 -18.58
N VAL A 162 7.52 -16.55 -19.28
CA VAL A 162 7.74 -15.21 -18.72
C VAL A 162 6.42 -14.56 -18.29
N PHE A 163 5.35 -14.75 -19.06
CA PHE A 163 4.02 -14.24 -18.73
C PHE A 163 3.52 -14.77 -17.39
N PHE A 164 3.49 -16.09 -17.19
CA PHE A 164 2.95 -16.66 -15.94
C PHE A 164 3.80 -16.29 -14.72
N LEU A 165 5.13 -16.30 -14.86
CA LEU A 165 6.05 -15.91 -13.79
C LEU A 165 5.84 -14.45 -13.39
N ARG A 166 5.79 -13.53 -14.37
CA ARG A 166 5.64 -12.09 -14.08
C ARG A 166 4.22 -11.71 -13.66
N PHE A 167 3.20 -12.43 -14.15
CA PHE A 167 1.82 -12.27 -13.71
C PHE A 167 1.70 -12.54 -12.21
N ALA A 168 2.24 -13.67 -11.74
CA ALA A 168 2.11 -14.09 -10.34
C ALA A 168 3.10 -13.39 -9.41
N LEU A 169 4.36 -13.24 -9.83
CA LEU A 169 5.45 -12.82 -8.93
C LEU A 169 5.76 -11.34 -9.05
N SER A 170 6.22 -10.88 -10.21
CA SER A 170 6.68 -9.49 -10.38
C SER A 170 5.52 -8.50 -10.17
N THR A 171 4.37 -8.73 -10.78
CA THR A 171 3.20 -7.85 -10.61
C THR A 171 2.80 -7.76 -9.13
N PHE A 172 2.71 -8.91 -8.45
CA PHE A 172 2.39 -8.95 -7.03
C PHE A 172 3.46 -8.24 -6.18
N ALA A 173 4.73 -8.48 -6.44
CA ALA A 173 5.86 -7.85 -5.77
C ALA A 173 5.80 -6.32 -5.84
N HIS A 174 5.65 -5.73 -7.04
CA HIS A 174 5.58 -4.27 -7.18
C HIS A 174 4.36 -3.67 -6.49
N THR A 175 3.21 -4.36 -6.48
CA THR A 175 2.05 -3.91 -5.70
C THR A 175 2.32 -3.93 -4.20
N LEU A 176 3.05 -4.94 -3.73
CA LEU A 176 3.39 -5.10 -2.32
C LEU A 176 4.38 -4.02 -1.86
N TYR A 177 5.44 -3.77 -2.62
CA TYR A 177 6.44 -2.74 -2.32
C TYR A 177 5.80 -1.36 -2.31
N SER A 178 4.95 -1.07 -3.30
CA SER A 178 4.20 0.18 -3.38
C SER A 178 3.19 0.33 -2.23
N ALA A 179 2.59 -0.78 -1.76
CA ALA A 179 1.70 -0.76 -0.61
C ALA A 179 2.44 -0.44 0.70
N ILE A 180 3.61 -1.04 0.93
CA ILE A 180 4.48 -0.73 2.08
C ILE A 180 4.88 0.74 2.06
N MET A 181 5.37 1.21 0.91
CA MET A 181 5.77 2.59 0.67
C MET A 181 4.63 3.56 1.01
N ALA A 182 3.47 3.31 0.42
CA ALA A 182 2.28 4.15 0.60
C ALA A 182 1.72 4.08 2.01
N TYR A 183 1.82 2.95 2.71
CA TYR A 183 1.45 2.85 4.11
C TYR A 183 2.25 3.85 4.97
N TYR A 184 3.59 3.84 4.86
CA TYR A 184 4.44 4.72 5.65
C TYR A 184 4.32 6.18 5.24
N LEU A 185 4.13 6.46 3.95
CA LEU A 185 3.76 7.80 3.46
C LEU A 185 2.41 8.25 4.02
N GLY A 186 1.45 7.33 4.13
CA GLY A 186 0.15 7.55 4.75
C GLY A 186 0.30 7.98 6.19
N ILE A 187 1.07 7.25 7.00
CA ILE A 187 1.36 7.67 8.38
C ILE A 187 2.04 9.02 8.39
N ALA A 188 3.09 9.22 7.59
CA ALA A 188 3.84 10.48 7.54
C ALA A 188 2.96 11.69 7.18
N LYS A 189 1.90 11.48 6.39
CA LYS A 189 0.94 12.54 6.07
C LYS A 189 0.18 13.01 7.31
N PHE A 190 -0.22 12.09 8.19
CA PHE A 190 -1.06 12.38 9.36
C PHE A 190 -0.28 12.47 10.69
N HIS A 191 0.99 12.07 10.73
CA HIS A 191 1.90 12.16 11.89
C HIS A 191 2.95 13.23 11.71
N VAL A 192 2.86 14.30 12.50
CA VAL A 192 3.82 15.42 12.41
C VAL A 192 5.09 15.12 13.20
N LEU A 193 4.98 14.54 14.40
CA LEU A 193 6.11 14.34 15.33
C LEU A 193 7.20 13.38 14.80
N TYR A 194 6.81 12.28 14.16
CA TYR A 194 7.74 11.26 13.62
C TYR A 194 7.77 11.24 12.09
N ARG A 195 7.33 12.33 11.45
CA ARG A 195 7.18 12.42 9.99
C ARG A 195 8.45 11.99 9.26
N ALA A 196 9.61 12.51 9.66
CA ALA A 196 10.88 12.22 9.01
C ALA A 196 11.28 10.74 9.09
N GLN A 197 10.96 10.05 10.19
CA GLN A 197 11.20 8.62 10.32
C GLN A 197 10.33 7.84 9.34
N PHE A 198 9.03 8.13 9.30
CA PHE A 198 8.11 7.45 8.37
C PHE A 198 8.43 7.74 6.90
N LEU A 199 8.85 8.96 6.56
CA LEU A 199 9.31 9.28 5.21
C LEU A 199 10.55 8.46 4.81
N ARG A 200 11.49 8.24 5.74
CA ARG A 200 12.65 7.37 5.49
C ARG A 200 12.23 5.91 5.37
N SER A 201 11.40 5.41 6.28
CA SER A 201 10.88 4.02 6.25
C SER A 201 10.10 3.74 4.96
N ALA A 202 9.34 4.72 4.46
CA ALA A 202 8.61 4.61 3.21
C ALA A 202 9.50 4.36 2.00
N LEU A 203 10.76 4.80 2.01
CA LEU A 203 11.71 4.50 0.94
C LEU A 203 12.57 3.28 1.25
N LEU A 204 13.18 3.23 2.44
CA LEU A 204 14.18 2.22 2.77
C LEU A 204 13.59 0.80 2.84
N LEU A 205 12.39 0.62 3.38
CA LEU A 205 11.80 -0.71 3.51
C LEU A 205 11.46 -1.34 2.15
N PRO A 206 10.77 -0.64 1.23
CA PRO A 206 10.59 -1.13 -0.14
C PRO A 206 11.92 -1.43 -0.84
N VAL A 207 12.92 -0.55 -0.72
CA VAL A 207 14.25 -0.76 -1.34
C VAL A 207 14.92 -2.03 -0.81
N ILE A 208 14.88 -2.28 0.50
CA ILE A 208 15.47 -3.48 1.09
C ILE A 208 14.74 -4.73 0.59
N VAL A 209 13.41 -4.74 0.64
CA VAL A 209 12.63 -5.92 0.25
C VAL A 209 12.78 -6.21 -1.25
N HIS A 210 12.74 -5.17 -2.09
CA HIS A 210 12.92 -5.29 -3.52
C HIS A 210 14.36 -5.71 -3.87
N GLY A 211 15.36 -5.12 -3.21
CA GLY A 211 16.76 -5.49 -3.38
C GLY A 211 17.03 -6.96 -3.03
N ILE A 212 16.44 -7.48 -1.94
CA ILE A 212 16.48 -8.91 -1.58
C ILE A 212 15.91 -9.76 -2.71
N PHE A 213 14.73 -9.39 -3.22
CA PHE A 213 14.06 -10.14 -4.28
C PHE A 213 14.90 -10.22 -5.55
N ASN A 214 15.42 -9.08 -6.04
CA ASN A 214 16.25 -9.02 -7.25
C ASN A 214 17.59 -9.73 -7.07
N PHE A 215 18.25 -9.54 -5.93
CA PHE A 215 19.52 -10.18 -5.64
C PHE A 215 19.43 -11.71 -5.76
N PHE A 216 18.43 -12.33 -5.13
CA PHE A 216 18.26 -13.78 -5.17
C PHE A 216 17.75 -14.31 -6.52
N ILE A 217 16.95 -13.52 -7.25
CA ILE A 217 16.57 -13.89 -8.63
C ILE A 217 17.79 -13.89 -9.55
N ILE A 218 18.63 -12.85 -9.49
CA ILE A 218 19.81 -12.74 -10.38
C ILE A 218 20.86 -13.81 -10.04
N LEU A 219 20.97 -14.20 -8.76
CA LEU A 219 21.79 -15.35 -8.35
C LEU A 219 21.24 -16.71 -8.80
N GLY A 220 20.03 -16.79 -9.33
CA GLY A 220 19.37 -18.04 -9.70
C GLY A 220 18.76 -18.82 -8.52
N ILE A 221 18.64 -18.20 -7.34
CA ILE A 221 18.07 -18.82 -6.12
C ILE A 221 16.61 -18.39 -5.93
N ASN A 222 15.78 -18.67 -6.94
CA ASN A 222 14.40 -18.17 -7.04
C ASN A 222 13.51 -18.54 -5.84
N VAL A 223 13.75 -19.70 -5.21
CA VAL A 223 12.99 -20.14 -4.02
C VAL A 223 13.13 -19.16 -2.86
N VAL A 224 14.32 -18.56 -2.67
CA VAL A 224 14.53 -17.58 -1.60
C VAL A 224 13.77 -16.29 -1.90
N SER A 225 13.73 -15.83 -3.15
CA SER A 225 12.91 -14.68 -3.55
C SER A 225 11.42 -14.92 -3.31
N LEU A 226 10.92 -16.13 -3.61
CA LEU A 226 9.54 -16.52 -3.32
C LEU A 226 9.23 -16.50 -1.82
N LEU A 227 10.09 -17.10 -1.01
CA LEU A 227 9.94 -17.12 0.44
C LEU A 227 10.00 -15.72 1.03
N ALA A 228 10.91 -14.86 0.56
CA ALA A 228 10.99 -13.47 0.98
C ALA A 228 9.69 -12.72 0.68
N LEU A 229 9.15 -12.87 -0.53
CA LEU A 229 7.89 -12.25 -0.93
C LEU A 229 6.70 -12.78 -0.09
N ALA A 230 6.65 -14.09 0.15
CA ALA A 230 5.63 -14.72 0.99
C ALA A 230 5.70 -14.24 2.45
N ILE A 231 6.90 -14.14 3.03
CA ILE A 231 7.10 -13.61 4.39
C ILE A 231 6.62 -12.17 4.48
N VAL A 232 7.02 -11.31 3.52
CA VAL A 232 6.60 -9.91 3.50
C VAL A 232 5.08 -9.81 3.36
N PHE A 233 4.47 -10.66 2.52
CA PHE A 233 3.02 -10.70 2.39
C PHE A 233 2.33 -11.13 3.68
N VAL A 234 2.80 -12.19 4.35
CA VAL A 234 2.26 -12.65 5.65
C VAL A 234 2.42 -11.57 6.72
N VAL A 235 3.57 -10.91 6.78
CA VAL A 235 3.81 -9.79 7.71
C VAL A 235 2.83 -8.65 7.42
N LEU A 236 2.61 -8.31 6.15
CA LEU A 236 1.63 -7.29 5.77
C LEU A 236 0.21 -7.72 6.13
N LEU A 237 -0.19 -8.96 5.88
CA LEU A 237 -1.51 -9.48 6.28
C LEU A 237 -1.69 -9.40 7.80
N GLY A 238 -0.69 -9.84 8.57
CA GLY A 238 -0.66 -9.72 10.03
C GLY A 238 -0.81 -8.26 10.46
N TRP A 239 -0.06 -7.36 9.82
CA TRP A 239 -0.12 -5.94 10.05
C TRP A 239 -1.52 -5.35 9.76
N PHE A 240 -2.08 -5.64 8.60
CA PHE A 240 -3.42 -5.21 8.20
C PHE A 240 -4.51 -5.79 9.12
N SER A 241 -4.32 -7.01 9.64
CA SER A 241 -5.24 -7.62 10.60
C SER A 241 -5.11 -7.03 12.01
N SER A 242 -3.93 -6.53 12.38
CA SER A 242 -3.65 -5.95 13.69
C SER A 242 -4.07 -4.47 13.77
N ARG A 243 -5.25 -4.22 14.35
CA ARG A 243 -5.83 -2.88 14.53
C ARG A 243 -4.94 -1.92 15.35
N ILE A 244 -4.09 -2.45 16.23
CA ILE A 244 -3.18 -1.67 17.11
C ILE A 244 -2.23 -0.80 16.29
N ASN A 245 -1.77 -1.30 15.15
CA ASN A 245 -0.88 -0.56 14.25
C ASN A 245 -1.60 0.57 13.47
N PHE A 246 -2.91 0.72 13.62
CA PHE A 246 -3.65 1.89 13.15
C PHE A 246 -4.11 2.79 14.30
N GLN A 247 -4.03 2.32 15.55
CA GLN A 247 -4.54 2.99 16.74
C GLN A 247 -3.45 3.65 17.60
N ALA A 248 -2.20 3.18 17.58
CA ALA A 248 -1.10 3.62 18.47
C ALA A 248 -0.50 5.01 18.16
N PHE A 249 -1.27 5.89 17.53
CA PHE A 249 -0.72 6.88 16.61
C PHE A 249 -1.33 8.28 16.84
N LEU A 250 -1.29 8.76 18.09
CA LEU A 250 -1.49 10.19 18.41
C LEU A 250 -0.67 10.57 19.67
N PRO A 251 0.19 11.61 19.62
CA PRO A 251 0.69 12.25 20.82
C PRO A 251 -0.46 12.90 21.60
N ALA A 252 -0.47 12.77 22.93
CA ALA A 252 -1.56 13.26 23.80
C ALA A 252 -1.89 14.76 23.64
N ALA A 253 -0.93 15.58 23.22
CA ALA A 253 -1.12 17.00 22.97
C ALA A 253 -1.84 17.32 21.63
N GLU A 254 -1.71 16.44 20.63
CA GLU A 254 -2.33 16.58 19.30
C GLU A 254 -3.67 15.84 19.21
N ALA A 255 -3.94 14.89 20.10
CA ALA A 255 -5.26 14.26 20.26
C ALA A 255 -6.38 15.28 20.57
N LYS A 256 -6.05 16.46 21.12
CA LYS A 256 -6.98 17.58 21.29
C LYS A 256 -7.35 18.31 19.99
N ARG A 257 -6.52 18.20 18.95
CA ARG A 257 -6.74 18.83 17.63
C ARG A 257 -7.15 17.83 16.55
N ALA A 258 -6.81 16.55 16.73
CA ALA A 258 -7.37 15.46 15.94
C ALA A 258 -8.89 15.41 16.18
N LEU A 259 -9.63 15.83 15.17
CA LEU A 259 -11.08 15.67 15.10
C LEU A 259 -11.41 14.17 15.04
N LEU A 260 -11.47 13.55 16.23
CA LEU A 260 -11.92 12.18 16.53
C LEU A 260 -11.24 11.04 15.74
N PRO A 261 -11.29 9.80 16.25
CA PRO A 261 -10.89 8.65 15.46
C PRO A 261 -11.84 8.57 14.26
N LEU A 262 -11.28 8.47 13.05
CA LEU A 262 -12.03 8.04 11.88
C LEU A 262 -12.42 6.58 12.11
N PHE A 263 -13.53 6.36 12.80
CA PHE A 263 -14.21 5.07 12.84
C PHE A 263 -14.99 4.96 11.52
N PRO A 264 -14.54 4.16 10.55
CA PRO A 264 -15.21 4.02 9.26
C PRO A 264 -16.64 3.46 9.37
N ASN A 265 -17.06 2.93 10.53
CA ASN A 265 -18.39 2.38 10.73
C ASN A 265 -19.01 2.74 12.10
N ARG A 266 -20.33 2.99 12.11
CA ARG A 266 -21.12 3.28 13.33
C ARG A 266 -20.98 2.20 14.40
N LYS A 267 -20.90 0.92 13.99
CA LYS A 267 -20.71 -0.22 14.89
C LYS A 267 -19.32 -0.22 15.57
N GLU A 268 -18.30 0.33 14.92
CA GLU A 268 -16.95 0.42 15.50
C GLU A 268 -16.87 1.54 16.55
N PHE A 269 -17.62 2.62 16.34
CA PHE A 269 -17.80 3.65 17.36
C PHE A 269 -18.61 3.15 18.55
N GLU A 270 -19.73 2.46 18.31
CA GLU A 270 -20.57 1.87 19.36
C GLU A 270 -19.78 0.84 20.18
N ALA A 271 -18.91 0.04 19.54
CA ALA A 271 -18.01 -0.90 20.21
C ALA A 271 -16.89 -0.20 21.01
N PHE A 272 -16.36 0.93 20.52
CA PHE A 272 -15.36 1.73 21.23
C PHE A 272 -15.96 2.33 22.52
N VAL A 273 -17.17 2.90 22.42
CA VAL A 273 -17.91 3.43 23.58
C VAL A 273 -18.33 2.33 24.55
N SER A 274 -18.50 1.09 24.08
CA SER A 274 -18.83 -0.05 24.94
C SER A 274 -17.61 -0.68 25.63
N HIS A 275 -16.44 -0.65 25.00
CA HIS A 275 -15.21 -1.27 25.53
C HIS A 275 -14.42 -0.34 26.42
N GLU A 276 -14.20 0.90 25.97
CA GLU A 276 -13.62 1.92 26.82
C GLU A 276 -14.78 2.64 27.50
N ARG A 277 -14.74 2.79 28.83
CA ARG A 277 -15.80 3.41 29.64
C ARG A 277 -15.90 4.93 29.39
N VAL A 278 -15.98 5.34 28.13
CA VAL A 278 -16.13 6.72 27.70
C VAL A 278 -17.57 7.10 27.99
N THR A 279 -17.76 7.83 29.09
CA THR A 279 -19.09 8.23 29.52
C THR A 279 -19.67 9.28 28.57
N TYR A 280 -21.00 9.26 28.47
CA TYR A 280 -21.82 10.22 27.73
C TYR A 280 -21.37 11.69 27.92
N GLU A 281 -20.91 11.99 29.13
CA GLU A 281 -20.48 13.31 29.55
C GLU A 281 -19.12 13.73 28.99
N VAL A 282 -18.20 12.78 28.77
CA VAL A 282 -16.90 13.03 28.14
C VAL A 282 -17.09 13.40 26.67
N ILE A 283 -17.93 12.66 25.94
CA ILE A 283 -18.21 12.91 24.51
C ILE A 283 -18.88 14.29 24.34
N ARG A 284 -19.80 14.65 25.24
CA ARG A 284 -20.45 15.96 25.25
C ARG A 284 -19.45 17.09 25.56
N LYS A 285 -18.55 16.92 26.53
CA LYS A 285 -17.49 17.92 26.85
C LYS A 285 -16.53 18.17 25.70
N LEU A 286 -16.34 17.17 24.84
CA LEU A 286 -15.55 17.29 23.60
C LEU A 286 -16.29 17.98 22.46
N GLY A 287 -17.56 18.38 22.65
CA GLY A 287 -18.34 19.08 21.63
C GLY A 287 -18.94 18.15 20.58
N PHE A 288 -19.23 16.88 20.94
CA PHE A 288 -19.86 15.90 20.05
C PHE A 288 -21.16 15.34 20.60
N CYS A 289 -22.11 15.03 19.71
CA CYS A 289 -23.35 14.35 20.09
C CYS A 289 -23.03 12.87 20.38
N PRO A 290 -23.38 12.32 21.55
CA PRO A 290 -23.04 10.93 21.87
C PRO A 290 -23.76 9.88 21.01
N PHE A 291 -24.80 10.29 20.28
CA PHE A 291 -25.59 9.38 19.43
C PHE A 291 -25.23 9.45 17.95
N CYS A 292 -24.85 10.63 17.43
CA CYS A 292 -24.57 10.82 15.99
C CYS A 292 -23.25 11.50 15.67
N LEU A 293 -22.46 11.87 16.69
CA LEU A 293 -21.14 12.49 16.57
C LEU A 293 -21.06 13.79 15.74
N ALA A 294 -22.18 14.43 15.44
CA ALA A 294 -22.16 15.77 14.86
C ALA A 294 -21.44 16.72 15.83
N LYS A 295 -20.41 17.41 15.33
CA LYS A 295 -19.69 18.45 16.07
C LYS A 295 -20.62 19.63 16.34
N LYS A 296 -20.89 19.94 17.61
CA LYS A 296 -21.64 21.13 18.02
C LYS A 296 -21.17 21.64 19.38
N GLU A 297 -21.34 22.93 19.61
CA GLU A 297 -21.28 23.51 20.94
C GLU A 297 -22.56 23.15 21.69
N PHE A 298 -22.50 22.10 22.52
CA PHE A 298 -23.65 21.58 23.28
C PHE A 298 -23.90 22.34 24.59
N ALA A 299 -23.64 23.64 24.62
CA ALA A 299 -23.82 24.44 25.83
C ALA A 299 -25.29 24.38 26.30
N ASP A 300 -26.26 24.54 25.38
CA ASP A 300 -27.66 24.80 25.74
C ASP A 300 -28.73 23.97 24.98
N GLN A 301 -28.34 22.95 24.20
CA GLN A 301 -29.30 22.17 23.40
C GLN A 301 -29.82 20.91 24.11
N GLU A 302 -31.14 20.80 24.28
CA GLU A 302 -31.79 19.59 24.84
C GLU A 302 -31.87 18.43 23.86
N THR A 303 -31.83 18.71 22.55
CA THR A 303 -31.94 17.72 21.48
C THR A 303 -30.91 17.99 20.40
N CYS A 304 -30.37 16.93 19.81
CA CYS A 304 -29.42 17.07 18.71
C CYS A 304 -30.17 17.35 17.40
N LYS A 305 -29.98 18.52 16.78
CA LYS A 305 -30.66 18.83 15.50
C LYS A 305 -30.33 17.90 14.31
N ASN A 306 -29.34 17.00 14.44
CA ASN A 306 -28.98 16.06 13.36
C ASN A 306 -29.72 14.72 13.49
N CYS A 307 -29.89 14.22 14.70
CA CYS A 307 -30.52 12.90 14.94
C CYS A 307 -31.75 12.96 15.86
N ASN A 308 -32.17 14.14 16.29
CA ASN A 308 -33.25 14.41 17.25
C ASN A 308 -33.14 13.69 18.61
N ALA A 309 -32.00 13.07 18.92
CA ALA A 309 -31.78 12.42 20.20
C ALA A 309 -31.72 13.44 21.35
N ARG A 310 -32.35 13.12 22.49
CA ARG A 310 -32.31 13.95 23.70
C ARG A 310 -30.92 13.89 24.33
N LEU A 311 -30.36 15.07 24.64
CA LEU A 311 -28.97 15.23 25.02
C LEU A 311 -28.72 15.26 26.54
N ARG A 312 -29.78 15.12 27.36
CA ARG A 312 -29.66 15.03 28.82
C ARG A 312 -29.32 13.59 29.25
N PRO A 313 -28.36 13.39 30.17
CA PRO A 313 -28.15 12.08 30.78
C PRO A 313 -29.43 11.66 31.53
N PRO A 314 -29.83 10.37 31.48
CA PRO A 314 -30.99 9.90 32.24
C PRO A 314 -30.75 10.15 33.74
N LYS A 315 -31.73 10.74 34.42
CA LYS A 315 -31.71 10.90 35.87
C LYS A 315 -31.98 9.56 36.54
N SER A 316 -30.98 8.70 36.65
CA SER A 316 -31.00 7.61 37.62
C SER A 316 -29.60 7.20 38.06
N THR A 317 -29.52 7.00 39.37
CA THR A 317 -28.39 6.76 40.26
C THR A 317 -27.58 5.50 39.98
N LYS A 318 -26.25 5.63 40.17
CA LYS A 318 -25.17 4.62 40.11
C LYS A 318 -24.70 4.22 38.70
N PRO A 319 -23.38 4.01 38.52
CA PRO A 319 -22.84 3.42 37.30
C PRO A 319 -23.22 1.93 37.29
N GLU A 320 -24.42 1.61 36.82
CA GLU A 320 -24.70 0.26 36.34
C GLU A 320 -23.79 0.02 35.14
N LEU A 321 -22.74 -0.76 35.37
CA LEU A 321 -22.10 -1.54 34.33
C LEU A 321 -23.22 -2.16 33.51
N ILE A 322 -23.28 -1.86 32.21
CA ILE A 322 -24.12 -2.59 31.28
C ILE A 322 -23.49 -3.98 31.13
N SER A 323 -23.67 -4.82 32.15
CA SER A 323 -23.66 -6.27 32.05
C SER A 323 -25.12 -6.73 31.93
N LYS A 324 -25.87 -6.16 31.00
CA LYS A 324 -27.00 -6.91 30.46
C LYS A 324 -26.41 -7.84 29.43
N LYS A 325 -26.33 -9.13 29.79
CA LYS A 325 -26.41 -10.22 28.82
C LYS A 325 -27.40 -9.79 27.75
N ILE A 326 -26.95 -9.70 26.51
CA ILE A 326 -27.85 -9.79 25.37
C ILE A 326 -28.36 -11.22 25.43
N GLU A 327 -29.42 -11.45 26.19
CA GLU A 327 -30.26 -12.63 25.96
C GLU A 327 -30.92 -12.39 24.62
N VAL A 328 -30.37 -13.07 23.61
CA VAL A 328 -31.04 -13.23 22.33
C VAL A 328 -32.34 -13.96 22.65
N SER A 329 -33.46 -13.24 22.51
CA SER A 329 -34.79 -13.86 22.54
C SER A 329 -34.84 -14.92 21.43
N PRO A 330 -35.27 -16.17 21.71
CA PRO A 330 -35.45 -17.20 20.69
C PRO A 330 -36.55 -16.90 19.65
N ALA A 331 -37.18 -15.72 19.69
CA ALA A 331 -38.33 -15.40 18.85
C ALA A 331 -37.98 -14.83 17.45
N ASP A 332 -36.71 -14.52 17.15
CA ASP A 332 -36.31 -13.98 15.83
C ASP A 332 -35.67 -15.03 14.91
N VAL A 333 -35.87 -16.32 15.19
CA VAL A 333 -35.62 -17.42 14.25
C VAL A 333 -36.95 -18.13 14.01
N GLY A 334 -37.78 -17.53 13.16
CA GLY A 334 -39.03 -18.10 12.67
C GLY A 334 -39.06 -18.07 11.14
N GLU A 335 -38.95 -19.27 10.57
CA GLU A 335 -39.15 -19.72 9.18
C GLU A 335 -38.19 -19.27 8.07
#